data_AF-A0A6B3HZV8-F1
#
_entry.id   AF-A0A6B3HZV8-F1
#
_cell.length_a   1.000
_cell.length_b   1.000
_cell.length_c   1.000
_cell.angle_alpha   90.00
_cell.angle_beta   90.00
_cell.angle_gamma   90.00
#
_symmetry.space_group_name_H-M   'P 1'
#
loop_
_entity.id
_entity.type
_entity.pdbx_description
1 polymer ?
#
loop_
_entity_poly.entity_id
_entity_poly.type
_entity_poly.pdbx_seq_one_letter_code
_entity_poly.pdbx_strand_id
1 'polypeptide(L)'
;RVDKVAARLGAPERRVAASIAHLGLAARLWSLALGPAALFGRFPDLVPDALHWDPLHTSPDDLWIADPGELPGTADRIREQIQYGHLVPLA
;
A
#
# COMPACT_ATOMS: atom_id res chain seq x y z
N ARG A 1 10.66 -2.46 8.92
CA ARG A 1 10.53 -1.22 8.11
C ARG A 1 10.74 0.07 8.91
N VAL A 2 10.05 0.28 10.04
CA VAL A 2 10.11 1.53 10.82
C VAL A 2 11.54 1.95 11.15
N ASP A 3 12.37 1.04 11.64
CA ASP A 3 13.75 1.36 12.01
C ASP A 3 14.62 1.71 10.80
N LYS A 4 14.36 1.10 9.64
CA LYS A 4 14.99 1.46 8.35
C LYS A 4 14.59 2.87 7.91
N VAL A 5 13.33 3.24 8.09
CA VAL A 5 12.83 4.60 7.83
C VAL A 5 13.43 5.61 8.82
N ALA A 6 13.50 5.25 10.11
CA ALA A 6 14.11 6.08 11.15
C ALA A 6 15.58 6.37 10.84
N ALA A 7 16.35 5.34 10.52
CA ALA A 7 17.76 5.46 10.14
C ALA A 7 17.94 6.32 8.88
N ARG A 8 17.11 6.12 7.84
CA ARG A 8 17.21 6.89 6.59
C ARG A 8 16.87 8.37 6.77
N LEU A 9 15.90 8.69 7.64
CA LEU A 9 15.45 10.06 7.87
C LEU A 9 16.24 10.79 8.97
N GLY A 10 17.08 10.07 9.72
CA GLY A 10 17.63 10.60 10.98
C GLY A 10 16.53 11.01 11.97
N ALA A 11 15.39 10.31 11.94
CA ALA A 11 14.22 10.72 12.71
C ALA A 11 14.52 10.61 14.22
N PRO A 12 14.35 11.70 15.00
CA PRO A 12 14.68 11.70 16.42
C PRO A 12 13.73 10.81 17.24
N GLU A 13 12.52 10.56 16.72
CA GLU A 13 11.49 9.79 17.40
C GLU A 13 10.95 8.65 16.53
N ARG A 14 10.86 7.44 17.11
CA ARG A 14 10.36 6.25 16.40
C ARG A 14 8.93 6.42 15.88
N ARG A 15 8.09 7.22 16.55
CA ARG A 15 6.71 7.52 16.12
C ARG A 15 6.66 8.27 14.79
N VAL A 16 7.62 9.16 14.52
CA VAL A 16 7.70 9.91 13.25
C VAL A 16 8.04 8.93 12.12
N ALA A 17 9.00 8.04 12.35
CA ALA A 17 9.35 7.01 11.38
C ALA A 17 8.19 6.02 11.12
N ALA A 18 7.42 5.68 12.16
CA ALA A 18 6.24 4.82 12.03
C ALA A 18 5.15 5.50 11.18
N SER A 19 4.85 6.78 11.47
CA SER A 19 3.89 7.58 10.70
C SER A 19 4.28 7.69 9.23
N ILE A 20 5.55 7.99 8.94
CA ILE A 20 6.03 8.10 7.56
C ILE A 20 6.05 6.73 6.85
N ALA A 21 6.40 5.66 7.56
CA ALA A 21 6.32 4.31 7.01
C ALA A 21 4.87 3.95 6.63
N HIS A 22 3.89 4.24 7.49
CA HIS A 22 2.47 4.01 7.23
C HIS A 22 1.96 4.88 6.07
N LEU A 23 2.26 6.19 6.08
CA LEU A 23 1.88 7.11 4.99
C LEU A 23 2.44 6.63 3.64
N GLY A 24 3.70 6.17 3.63
CA GLY A 24 4.31 5.61 2.44
C GLY A 24 3.60 4.35 1.93
N LEU A 25 3.21 3.44 2.82
CA LEU A 25 2.44 2.25 2.45
C LEU A 25 1.07 2.65 1.87
N ALA A 26 0.33 3.51 2.58
CA ALA A 26 -0.98 3.99 2.16
C ALA A 26 -0.93 4.65 0.77
N ALA A 27 0.05 5.52 0.52
CA ALA A 27 0.20 6.18 -0.78
C ALA A 27 0.37 5.17 -1.93
N ARG A 28 1.17 4.11 -1.74
CA ARG A 28 1.39 3.06 -2.76
C ARG A 28 0.13 2.27 -3.04
N LEU A 29 -0.58 1.86 -1.99
CA LEU A 29 -1.86 1.16 -2.10
C LEU A 29 -2.89 1.97 -2.89
N TRP A 30 -3.03 3.27 -2.56
CA TRP A 30 -3.91 4.17 -3.29
C TRP A 30 -3.49 4.37 -4.74
N SER A 31 -2.18 4.50 -5.03
CA SER A 31 -1.69 4.59 -6.40
C SER A 31 -2.01 3.35 -7.24
N LEU A 32 -1.83 2.15 -6.67
CA LEU A 32 -2.11 0.87 -7.35
C LEU A 32 -3.60 0.67 -7.65
N ALA A 33 -4.50 1.26 -6.86
CA ALA A 33 -5.93 1.19 -7.14
C ALA A 33 -6.41 2.33 -8.06
N LEU A 34 -6.09 3.59 -7.73
CA LEU A 34 -6.67 4.76 -8.40
C LEU A 34 -6.13 4.96 -9.82
N GLY A 35 -4.85 4.72 -10.07
CA GLY A 35 -4.24 4.90 -11.39
C GLY A 35 -4.90 4.02 -12.45
N PRO A 36 -4.90 2.68 -12.26
CA PRO A 36 -5.56 1.76 -13.18
C PRO A 36 -7.07 1.99 -13.26
N ALA A 37 -7.76 2.25 -12.13
CA ALA A 37 -9.19 2.51 -12.14
C ALA A 37 -9.55 3.73 -13.00
N ALA A 38 -8.77 4.81 -12.91
CA ALA A 38 -8.98 6.02 -13.70
C ALA A 38 -8.68 5.82 -15.19
N LEU A 39 -7.65 5.03 -15.53
CA LEU A 39 -7.21 4.84 -16.91
C LEU A 39 -7.96 3.73 -17.65
N PHE A 40 -8.36 2.67 -16.95
CA PHE A 40 -8.87 1.43 -17.54
C PHE A 40 -10.23 0.98 -17.00
N GLY A 41 -10.80 1.71 -16.04
CA GLY A 41 -12.08 1.36 -15.39
C GLY A 41 -12.00 0.14 -14.48
N ARG A 42 -10.79 -0.37 -14.22
CA ARG A 42 -10.52 -1.57 -13.41
C ARG A 42 -9.19 -1.45 -12.69
N PHE A 43 -9.02 -2.22 -11.62
CA PHE A 43 -7.79 -2.23 -10.84
C PHE A 43 -7.44 -3.66 -10.40
N PRO A 44 -6.18 -3.93 -10.04
CA PRO A 44 -5.78 -5.23 -9.52
C PRO A 44 -6.60 -5.60 -8.28
N ASP A 45 -6.98 -6.87 -8.15
CA ASP A 45 -7.49 -7.39 -6.91
C ASP A 45 -6.38 -7.34 -5.86
N LEU A 46 -6.62 -6.61 -4.78
CA LEU A 46 -5.64 -6.30 -3.75
C LEU A 46 -6.00 -7.02 -2.46
N VAL A 47 -6.48 -8.26 -2.53
CA VAL A 47 -6.73 -9.04 -1.30
C VAL A 47 -5.46 -9.12 -0.44
N PRO A 48 -5.57 -8.98 0.90
CA PRO A 48 -4.42 -9.00 1.80
C PRO A 48 -3.49 -10.21 1.64
N ASP A 49 -4.04 -11.37 1.29
CA ASP A 49 -3.28 -12.61 1.16
C ASP A 49 -2.42 -12.69 -0.12
N ALA A 50 -2.71 -11.88 -1.14
CA ALA A 50 -1.98 -11.84 -2.40
C ALA A 50 -1.00 -10.65 -2.50
N LEU A 51 -1.12 -9.68 -1.60
CA LEU A 51 -0.25 -8.53 -1.54
C LEU A 51 0.98 -8.84 -0.68
N HIS A 52 2.12 -8.96 -1.33
CA HIS A 52 3.37 -9.25 -0.66
C HIS A 52 4.19 -7.99 -0.47
N TRP A 53 4.81 -7.88 0.71
CA TRP A 53 5.68 -6.76 1.07
C TRP A 53 7.02 -7.26 1.60
N ASP A 54 8.10 -6.82 0.98
CA ASP A 54 9.45 -7.01 1.48
C ASP A 54 9.96 -5.71 2.13
N PRO A 55 10.08 -5.65 3.47
CA PRO A 55 10.53 -4.45 4.16
C PRO A 55 12.01 -4.11 3.91
N LEU A 56 12.81 -5.06 3.41
CA LEU A 56 14.23 -4.91 3.08
C LEU A 56 14.46 -4.32 1.70
N HIS A 57 13.52 -4.48 0.76
CA HIS A 57 13.59 -3.81 -0.54
C HIS A 57 13.18 -2.33 -0.47
N THR A 58 13.31 -1.65 -1.60
CA THR A 58 12.85 -0.27 -1.82
C THR A 58 11.92 -0.23 -3.02
N SER A 59 11.05 0.78 -3.05
CA SER A 59 10.10 0.93 -4.14
C SER A 59 10.78 1.16 -5.48
N PRO A 60 10.19 0.65 -6.57
CA PRO A 60 8.87 -0.03 -6.61
C PRO A 60 8.89 -1.50 -6.18
N ASP A 61 10.07 -2.11 -6.02
CA ASP A 61 10.22 -3.56 -5.84
C ASP A 61 9.88 -4.07 -4.43
N ASP A 62 9.62 -3.18 -3.47
CA ASP A 62 9.24 -3.57 -2.12
C ASP A 62 7.84 -4.17 -2.03
N LEU A 63 6.97 -3.94 -3.02
CA LEU A 63 5.57 -4.37 -3.01
C LEU A 63 5.21 -5.05 -4.33
N TRP A 64 4.65 -6.26 -4.26
CA TRP A 64 4.18 -6.98 -5.45
C TRP A 64 2.90 -7.75 -5.18
N ILE A 65 2.18 -8.09 -6.25
CA ILE A 65 0.96 -8.87 -6.20
C ILE A 65 1.20 -10.13 -7.03
N ALA A 66 0.96 -11.29 -6.44
CA ALA A 66 1.03 -12.55 -7.16
C ALA A 66 -0.29 -12.80 -7.90
N ASP A 67 -0.23 -12.87 -9.24
CA ASP A 67 -1.36 -13.18 -10.13
C ASP A 67 -2.68 -12.45 -9.79
N PRO A 68 -2.69 -11.10 -9.87
CA PRO A 68 -3.87 -10.34 -9.49
C PRO A 68 -5.02 -10.61 -10.46
N GLY A 69 -6.18 -10.97 -9.90
CA GLY A 69 -7.45 -10.76 -10.58
C GLY A 69 -7.69 -9.28 -10.89
N GLU A 70 -8.73 -8.96 -11.65
CA GLU A 70 -9.14 -7.57 -11.89
C GLU A 70 -10.52 -7.31 -11.27
N LEU A 71 -10.65 -6.16 -10.60
CA LEU A 71 -11.90 -5.69 -10.02
C LEU A 71 -12.39 -4.42 -10.73
N PRO A 72 -13.71 -4.16 -10.78
CA PRO A 72 -14.25 -2.91 -11.30
C PRO A 72 -13.74 -1.69 -10.51
N GLY A 73 -13.26 -0.66 -11.22
CA GLY A 73 -12.68 0.57 -10.68
C GLY A 73 -13.69 1.54 -10.03
N THR A 74 -14.67 1.00 -9.30
CA THR A 74 -15.68 1.79 -8.60
C THR A 74 -15.15 2.28 -7.25
N ALA A 75 -15.60 3.45 -6.80
CA ALA A 75 -15.19 4.02 -5.52
C ALA A 75 -15.47 3.07 -4.33
N ASP A 76 -16.59 2.35 -4.36
CA ASP A 76 -16.94 1.40 -3.29
C ASP A 76 -15.98 0.22 -3.23
N ARG A 77 -15.65 -0.40 -4.38
CA ARG A 77 -14.70 -1.52 -4.43
C ARG A 77 -13.29 -1.10 -4.06
N ILE A 78 -12.86 0.07 -4.49
CA ILE A 78 -11.55 0.62 -4.13
C ILE A 78 -11.51 0.87 -2.61
N ARG A 79 -12.56 1.47 -2.03
CA ARG A 79 -12.63 1.71 -0.58
C ARG A 79 -12.62 0.39 0.21
N GLU A 80 -13.36 -0.61 -0.25
CA GLU A 80 -13.39 -1.95 0.35
C GLU A 80 -12.00 -2.56 0.41
N GLN A 81 -11.30 -2.63 -0.73
CA GLN A 81 -9.97 -3.22 -0.80
C GLN A 81 -8.92 -2.42 -0.03
N ILE A 82 -8.85 -1.10 -0.24
CA ILE A 82 -7.76 -0.30 0.33
C ILE A 82 -8.02 0.07 1.79
N GLN A 83 -9.14 0.73 2.07
CA GLN A 83 -9.39 1.26 3.41
C GLN A 83 -9.64 0.13 4.39
N TYR A 84 -10.59 -0.76 4.09
CA TYR A 84 -11.00 -1.80 5.03
C TYR A 84 -10.11 -3.04 4.96
N GLY A 85 -9.59 -3.40 3.78
CA GLY A 85 -8.67 -4.53 3.63
C GLY A 85 -7.27 -4.28 4.20
N HIS A 86 -6.71 -3.08 4.02
CA HIS A 86 -5.30 -2.82 4.36
C HIS A 86 -5.08 -1.76 5.43
N LEU A 87 -5.81 -0.64 5.41
CA LEU A 87 -5.47 0.51 6.26
C LEU A 87 -6.09 0.44 7.66
N VAL A 88 -7.37 0.08 7.77
CA VAL A 88 -8.07 -0.05 9.05
C VAL A 88 -7.43 -1.10 9.98
N PRO A 89 -6.96 -2.27 9.50
CA PRO A 89 -6.26 -3.24 10.35
C PRO A 89 -4.95 -2.72 10.96
N LEU A 90 -4.41 -1.62 10.44
CA LEU A 90 -3.15 -1.01 10.89
C LEU A 90 -3.36 0.28 11.70
N ALA A 91 -4.62 0.67 11.95
CA ALA A 91 -5.00 1.90 12.64
C ALA A 91 -5.02 1.76 14.16
#